data_AF-A0A0K9CNP8-F1
#
_entry.id   AF-A0A0K9CNP8-F1
#
_cell.length_a   1.000
_cell.length_b   1.000
_cell.length_c   1.000
_cell.angle_alpha   90.00
_cell.angle_beta   90.00
_cell.angle_gamma   90.00
#
_symmetry.space_group_name_H-M   'P 1'
#
loop_
_entity.id
_entity.type
_entity.pdbx_description
1 polymer ?
#
loop_
_entity_poly.entity_id
_entity_poly.type
_entity_poly.pdbx_seq_one_letter_code
_entity_poly.pdbx_strand_id
1 'polypeptide(L)'
;MEIDLKNIDTFDFTKEVENARRTEITIFYEGKNITKEIHSQLTSCSQSDSINQLDTLELTLENRDMLWISSWMPQKGETLKALLTLKHWKKDLEIITHDMGLFYIDTVDFSGPPDVVNIKAISFDIASDIVDKKENKVWENVTFKTILNEIANKRKIKAICDISFNRKYKRIEQKLQSDFDFLKKLSEEAGINLKLFDNKIIAFEEEEYEKKMLKRFF
;
A
#
# COMPACT_ATOMS: atom_id res chain seq x y z
N MET A 1 -16.50 42.86 57.31
CA MET A 1 -17.24 42.09 56.29
C MET A 1 -16.22 41.13 55.71
N GLU A 2 -16.04 39.99 56.38
CA GLU A 2 -15.08 38.97 55.95
C GLU A 2 -15.61 38.28 54.71
N ILE A 3 -14.79 38.25 53.67
CA ILE A 3 -15.09 37.55 52.44
C ILE A 3 -14.76 36.07 52.71
N ASP A 4 -15.79 35.23 52.73
CA ASP A 4 -15.63 33.79 52.91
C ASP A 4 -14.94 33.19 51.67
N LEU A 5 -13.65 32.88 51.81
CA LEU A 5 -12.77 32.38 50.75
C LEU A 5 -12.95 30.87 50.48
N LYS A 6 -13.97 30.21 51.06
CA LYS A 6 -14.13 28.74 51.00
C LYS A 6 -14.70 28.17 49.70
N ASN A 7 -15.16 29.01 48.77
CA ASN A 7 -15.72 28.57 47.47
C ASN A 7 -15.01 29.23 46.29
N ILE A 8 -13.68 29.26 46.31
CA ILE A 8 -12.93 29.35 45.06
C ILE A 8 -12.75 27.91 44.61
N ASP A 9 -13.51 27.48 43.61
CA ASP A 9 -13.22 26.28 42.85
C ASP A 9 -11.81 26.44 42.27
N THR A 10 -10.80 25.97 43.01
CA THR A 10 -9.45 25.84 42.50
C THR A 10 -9.53 24.84 41.36
N PHE A 11 -9.48 25.37 40.13
CA PHE A 11 -9.42 24.57 38.93
C PHE A 11 -8.17 23.71 39.03
N ASP A 12 -8.37 22.43 39.30
CA ASP A 12 -7.29 21.47 39.52
C ASP A 12 -6.60 21.19 38.19
N PHE A 13 -5.42 21.77 37.99
CA PHE A 13 -4.56 21.51 36.83
C PHE A 13 -3.97 20.09 36.82
N THR A 14 -4.18 19.29 37.88
CA THR A 14 -3.79 17.87 37.94
C THR A 14 -4.88 16.90 37.48
N LYS A 15 -6.03 17.43 37.02
CA LYS A 15 -7.02 16.63 36.29
C LYS A 15 -6.36 16.16 34.99
N GLU A 16 -5.93 14.90 34.97
CA GLU A 16 -5.25 14.20 33.86
C GLU A 16 -5.65 14.81 32.51
N VAL A 17 -4.77 15.67 31.97
CA VAL A 17 -4.98 16.21 30.63
C VAL A 17 -4.63 15.08 29.68
N GLU A 18 -5.60 14.19 29.46
CA GLU A 18 -5.50 13.16 28.43
C GLU A 18 -5.18 13.88 27.11
N ASN A 19 -4.05 13.54 26.50
CA ASN A 19 -3.67 14.18 25.26
C ASN A 19 -4.69 13.84 24.19
N ALA A 20 -5.14 14.85 23.44
CA ALA A 20 -6.08 14.63 22.35
C ALA A 20 -5.49 13.69 21.30
N ARG A 21 -6.32 12.77 20.79
CA ARG A 21 -5.98 11.88 19.67
C ARG A 21 -5.50 12.68 18.47
N ARG A 22 -4.35 12.30 17.92
CA ARG A 22 -3.78 12.93 16.73
C ARG A 22 -3.28 11.87 15.75
N THR A 23 -3.35 12.19 14.47
CA THR A 23 -2.73 11.43 13.40
C THR A 23 -1.71 12.31 12.68
N GLU A 24 -0.62 11.70 12.25
CA GLU A 24 0.39 12.34 11.44
C GLU A 24 0.75 11.39 10.32
N ILE A 25 0.83 11.90 9.10
CA ILE A 25 1.30 11.14 7.95
C ILE A 25 2.69 11.62 7.58
N THR A 26 3.62 10.69 7.42
CA THR A 26 4.96 10.98 6.91
C THR A 26 5.07 10.41 5.51
N ILE A 27 5.41 11.26 4.54
CA ILE A 27 5.59 10.87 3.14
C ILE A 27 7.08 10.93 2.80
N PHE A 28 7.57 9.84 2.21
CA PHE A 28 8.88 9.74 1.60
C PHE A 28 8.73 9.61 0.09
N TYR A 29 9.48 10.40 -0.64
CA TYR A 29 9.59 10.36 -2.09
C TYR A 29 11.05 10.14 -2.47
N GLU A 30 11.34 9.10 -3.25
CA GLU A 30 12.72 8.68 -3.58
C GLU A 30 13.60 8.56 -2.32
N GLY A 31 13.02 8.01 -1.24
CA GLY A 31 13.67 7.85 0.06
C GLY A 31 13.88 9.13 0.88
N LYS A 32 13.53 10.31 0.35
CA LYS A 32 13.61 11.59 1.06
C LYS A 32 12.28 11.93 1.73
N ASN A 33 12.32 12.33 2.99
CA ASN A 33 11.12 12.80 3.69
C ASN A 33 10.73 14.17 3.16
N ILE A 34 9.54 14.27 2.55
CA ILE A 34 8.98 15.50 1.95
C ILE A 34 7.78 16.05 2.73
N THR A 35 7.54 15.52 3.92
CA THR A 35 6.31 15.78 4.68
C THR A 35 6.11 17.26 4.99
N LYS A 36 7.19 17.99 5.27
CA LYS A 36 7.11 19.41 5.64
C LYS A 36 6.80 20.28 4.43
N GLU A 37 7.38 19.93 3.29
CA GLU A 37 7.27 20.61 2.02
C GLU A 37 5.86 20.53 1.46
N ILE A 38 5.19 19.38 1.63
CA ILE A 38 3.83 19.15 1.12
C ILE A 38 2.73 19.40 2.15
N HIS A 39 3.07 19.70 3.40
CA HIS A 39 2.11 19.74 4.52
C HIS A 39 0.91 20.66 4.26
N SER A 40 1.15 21.84 3.68
CA SER A 40 0.10 22.81 3.38
C SER A 40 -0.73 22.46 2.15
N GLN A 41 -0.28 21.54 1.32
CA GLN A 41 -0.91 21.17 0.04
C GLN A 41 -1.64 19.83 0.13
N LEU A 42 -1.22 18.92 1.00
CA LEU A 42 -1.78 17.57 1.10
C LEU A 42 -3.22 17.61 1.64
N THR A 43 -4.17 17.28 0.78
CA THR A 43 -5.61 17.29 1.10
C THR A 43 -6.09 15.90 1.50
N SER A 44 -5.62 14.86 0.79
CA SER A 44 -5.92 13.48 1.15
C SER A 44 -4.76 12.54 0.84
N CYS A 45 -4.65 11.51 1.66
CA CYS A 45 -3.86 10.33 1.39
C CYS A 45 -4.75 9.10 1.61
N SER A 46 -4.81 8.23 0.61
CA SER A 46 -5.57 6.99 0.66
C SER A 46 -4.65 5.81 0.36
N GLN A 47 -4.71 4.78 1.19
CA GLN A 47 -4.05 3.50 0.93
C GLN A 47 -5.13 2.42 0.87
N SER A 48 -5.06 1.57 -0.14
CA SER A 48 -5.95 0.42 -0.33
C SER A 48 -5.11 -0.84 -0.40
N ASP A 49 -5.27 -1.72 0.59
CA ASP A 49 -4.76 -3.08 0.59
C ASP A 49 -5.84 -4.02 0.05
N SER A 50 -5.54 -4.75 -1.02
CA SER A 50 -6.45 -5.72 -1.62
C SER A 50 -5.79 -7.08 -1.76
N ILE A 51 -6.57 -8.14 -1.55
CA ILE A 51 -6.10 -9.52 -1.74
C ILE A 51 -5.99 -9.86 -3.23
N ASN A 52 -6.94 -9.37 -4.05
CA ASN A 52 -7.11 -9.77 -5.46
C ASN A 52 -6.80 -8.63 -6.44
N GLN A 53 -6.44 -7.46 -5.94
CA GLN A 53 -6.01 -6.31 -6.73
C GLN A 53 -4.65 -5.86 -6.21
N LEU A 54 -4.00 -4.99 -6.98
CA LEU A 54 -2.75 -4.39 -6.55
C LEU A 54 -3.04 -3.40 -5.43
N ASP A 55 -2.15 -3.33 -4.44
CA ASP A 55 -2.28 -2.32 -3.41
C ASP A 55 -1.95 -0.96 -4.04
N THR A 56 -2.70 0.06 -3.62
CA THR A 56 -2.56 1.42 -4.16
C THR A 56 -2.34 2.42 -3.05
N LEU A 57 -1.56 3.45 -3.36
CA LEU A 57 -1.37 4.65 -2.56
C LEU A 57 -1.70 5.86 -3.43
N GLU A 58 -2.62 6.70 -2.97
CA GLU A 58 -3.08 7.88 -3.69
C GLU A 58 -2.88 9.11 -2.82
N LEU A 59 -2.21 10.13 -3.37
CA LEU A 59 -2.01 11.44 -2.76
C LEU A 59 -2.73 12.50 -3.59
N THR A 60 -3.57 13.28 -2.93
CA THR A 60 -4.24 14.43 -3.53
C THR A 60 -3.67 15.69 -2.90
N LEU A 61 -3.07 16.55 -3.73
CA LEU A 61 -2.43 17.78 -3.30
C LEU A 61 -3.00 18.98 -4.05
N GLU A 62 -3.14 20.10 -3.35
CA GLU A 62 -3.42 21.38 -3.97
C GLU A 62 -2.21 21.86 -4.78
N ASN A 63 -2.44 22.35 -5.99
CA ASN A 63 -1.38 22.84 -6.89
C ASN A 63 -1.49 24.35 -7.15
N ARG A 64 -1.78 25.15 -6.10
CA ARG A 64 -1.98 26.61 -6.22
C ARG A 64 -0.75 27.34 -6.77
N ASP A 65 0.45 26.88 -6.39
CA ASP A 65 1.73 27.48 -6.80
C ASP A 65 2.25 26.93 -8.14
N MET A 66 1.50 26.03 -8.80
CA MET A 66 1.89 25.34 -10.04
C MET A 66 3.23 24.57 -9.97
N LEU A 67 3.70 24.22 -8.77
CA LEU A 67 4.96 23.48 -8.58
C LEU A 67 4.86 22.04 -9.12
N TRP A 68 3.73 21.38 -8.93
CA TRP A 68 3.53 19.97 -9.31
C TRP A 68 3.40 19.74 -10.81
N ILE A 69 2.97 20.75 -11.56
CA ILE A 69 2.95 20.71 -13.02
C ILE A 69 4.29 21.14 -13.64
N SER A 70 5.21 21.65 -12.81
CA SER A 70 6.50 22.17 -13.25
C SER A 70 7.66 21.43 -12.56
N SER A 71 8.36 22.09 -11.63
CA SER A 71 9.60 21.60 -11.04
C SER A 71 9.44 20.38 -10.14
N TRP A 72 8.24 20.13 -9.60
CA TRP A 72 7.95 19.02 -8.66
C TRP A 72 7.14 17.91 -9.32
N MET A 73 7.02 17.89 -10.65
CA MET A 73 6.31 16.83 -11.36
C MET A 73 7.02 15.49 -11.15
N PRO A 74 6.38 14.51 -10.50
CA PRO A 74 6.98 13.21 -10.32
C PRO A 74 6.93 12.41 -11.63
N GLN A 75 7.86 11.47 -11.76
CA GLN A 75 7.98 10.57 -12.90
C GLN A 75 7.40 9.20 -12.60
N LYS A 76 6.85 8.56 -13.63
CA LYS A 76 6.38 7.18 -13.57
C LYS A 76 7.54 6.24 -13.19
N GLY A 77 7.34 5.39 -12.20
CA GLY A 77 8.34 4.46 -11.66
C GLY A 77 9.09 4.96 -10.43
N GLU A 78 9.02 6.24 -10.09
CA GLU A 78 9.62 6.75 -8.84
C GLU A 78 8.87 6.24 -7.61
N THR A 79 9.57 6.21 -6.48
CA THR A 79 9.12 5.56 -5.27
C THR A 79 8.42 6.52 -4.31
N LEU A 80 7.30 6.06 -3.75
CA LEU A 80 6.57 6.70 -2.66
C LEU A 80 6.43 5.73 -1.50
N LYS A 81 6.63 6.23 -0.28
CA LYS A 81 6.39 5.49 0.95
C LYS A 81 5.65 6.37 1.95
N ALA A 82 4.65 5.80 2.61
CA ALA A 82 3.87 6.48 3.63
C ALA A 82 4.01 5.78 4.98
N LEU A 83 4.11 6.56 6.06
CA LEU A 83 3.99 6.09 7.43
C LEU A 83 2.82 6.82 8.10
N LEU A 84 1.94 6.09 8.77
CA LEU A 84 0.85 6.65 9.58
C LEU A 84 1.20 6.54 11.06
N THR A 85 1.43 7.68 11.70
CA THR A 85 1.67 7.76 13.14
C THR A 85 0.40 8.17 13.87
N LEU A 86 -0.09 7.29 14.74
CA LEU A 86 -1.20 7.53 15.65
C LEU A 86 -0.63 7.90 17.02
N LYS A 87 -1.05 9.06 17.56
CA LYS A 87 -0.66 9.54 18.88
C LYS A 87 -1.87 9.59 19.79
N HIS A 88 -1.70 9.09 21.01
CA HIS A 88 -2.70 9.09 22.08
C HIS A 88 -3.99 8.35 21.71
N TRP A 89 -3.89 7.31 20.87
CA TRP A 89 -5.05 6.69 20.24
C TRP A 89 -5.81 5.75 21.17
N LYS A 90 -5.14 4.71 21.68
CA LYS A 90 -5.75 3.76 22.64
C LYS A 90 -5.37 4.08 24.08
N LYS A 91 -4.15 4.56 24.31
CA LYS A 91 -3.67 4.99 25.63
C LYS A 91 -3.02 6.37 25.55
N ASP A 92 -3.07 7.11 26.65
CA ASP A 92 -2.36 8.38 26.72
C ASP A 92 -0.84 8.16 26.59
N LEU A 93 -0.15 9.13 25.99
CA LEU A 93 1.26 9.09 25.59
C LEU A 93 1.69 7.95 24.62
N GLU A 94 0.76 7.10 24.18
CA GLU A 94 1.05 6.02 23.23
C GLU A 94 1.28 6.59 21.82
N ILE A 95 2.35 6.16 21.18
CA ILE A 95 2.68 6.49 19.79
C ILE A 95 2.87 5.19 19.02
N ILE A 96 1.98 4.95 18.06
CA ILE A 96 2.04 3.78 17.17
C ILE A 96 2.33 4.29 15.77
N THR A 97 3.32 3.72 15.09
CA THR A 97 3.59 4.02 13.68
C THR A 97 3.33 2.79 12.84
N HIS A 98 2.48 2.94 11.83
CA HIS A 98 2.15 1.93 10.84
C HIS A 98 2.89 2.23 9.54
N ASP A 99 3.67 1.27 9.07
CA ASP A 99 4.29 1.32 7.74
C ASP A 99 3.26 0.90 6.69
N MET A 100 2.92 1.81 5.77
CA MET A 100 1.95 1.54 4.70
C MET A 100 2.57 0.82 3.51
N GLY A 101 3.91 0.70 3.46
CA GLY A 101 4.63 0.06 2.37
C GLY A 101 5.28 1.03 1.39
N LEU A 102 6.02 0.45 0.44
CA LEU A 102 6.69 1.13 -0.66
C LEU A 102 5.87 0.92 -1.94
N PHE A 103 5.61 2.01 -2.65
CA PHE A 103 4.82 2.06 -3.88
C PHE A 103 5.60 2.77 -4.98
N TYR A 104 5.21 2.51 -6.24
CA TYR A 104 5.81 3.08 -7.44
C TYR A 104 4.77 3.94 -8.15
N ILE A 105 5.12 5.17 -8.50
CA ILE A 105 4.22 6.13 -9.16
C ILE A 105 3.81 5.59 -10.53
N ASP A 106 2.51 5.48 -10.77
CA ASP A 106 1.94 4.98 -12.03
C ASP A 106 1.35 6.11 -12.87
N THR A 107 0.47 6.91 -12.26
CA THR A 107 -0.21 8.03 -12.93
C THR A 107 -0.12 9.30 -12.09
N VAL A 108 -0.09 10.43 -12.80
CA VAL A 108 -0.12 11.78 -12.25
C VAL A 108 -1.15 12.56 -13.04
N ASP A 109 -2.27 12.85 -12.41
CA ASP A 109 -3.45 13.45 -13.02
C ASP A 109 -3.68 14.85 -12.44
N PHE A 110 -4.09 15.80 -13.29
CA PHE A 110 -4.38 17.17 -12.88
C PHE A 110 -5.85 17.52 -13.15
N SER A 111 -6.47 18.25 -12.24
CA SER A 111 -7.83 18.78 -12.39
C SER A 111 -7.92 20.24 -11.96
N GLY A 112 -8.97 20.95 -12.38
CA GLY A 112 -9.22 22.35 -12.02
C GLY A 112 -10.69 22.77 -12.24
N PRO A 113 -11.15 23.94 -11.74
CA PRO A 113 -10.84 24.59 -10.47
C PRO A 113 -11.59 23.93 -9.28
N PRO A 114 -10.98 23.77 -8.09
CA PRO A 114 -9.62 24.19 -7.71
C PRO A 114 -8.53 23.33 -8.35
N ASP A 115 -7.33 23.89 -8.51
CA ASP A 115 -6.19 23.19 -9.11
C ASP A 115 -5.64 22.12 -8.16
N VAL A 116 -5.76 20.86 -8.59
CA VAL A 116 -5.41 19.68 -7.79
C VAL A 116 -4.54 18.74 -8.62
N VAL A 117 -3.55 18.13 -7.98
CA VAL A 117 -2.80 17.00 -8.51
C VAL A 117 -3.17 15.73 -7.74
N ASN A 118 -3.41 14.65 -8.47
CA ASN A 118 -3.60 13.32 -7.94
C ASN A 118 -2.43 12.44 -8.38
N ILE A 119 -1.66 11.96 -7.42
CA ILE A 119 -0.54 11.07 -7.64
C ILE A 119 -0.97 9.68 -7.21
N LYS A 120 -1.04 8.75 -8.15
CA LYS A 120 -1.40 7.35 -7.90
C LYS A 120 -0.17 6.47 -8.02
N ALA A 121 0.06 5.66 -7.00
CA ALA A 121 1.15 4.71 -6.93
C ALA A 121 0.65 3.29 -6.63
N ILE A 122 1.39 2.29 -7.09
CA ILE A 122 1.04 0.86 -7.06
C ILE A 122 2.13 0.05 -6.36
N SER A 123 1.76 -1.09 -5.76
CA SER A 123 2.65 -1.89 -4.89
C SER A 123 3.70 -2.75 -5.59
N PHE A 124 3.91 -2.55 -6.89
CA PHE A 124 4.84 -3.32 -7.69
C PHE A 124 5.68 -2.42 -8.59
N ASP A 125 6.89 -2.89 -8.89
CA ASP A 125 7.79 -2.18 -9.78
C ASP A 125 7.28 -2.26 -11.23
N ILE A 126 6.94 -1.11 -11.80
CA ILE A 126 6.47 -0.97 -13.18
C ILE A 126 7.50 -1.55 -14.17
N ALA A 127 8.79 -1.49 -13.86
CA ALA A 127 9.86 -2.05 -14.71
C ALA A 127 9.82 -3.58 -14.80
N SER A 128 9.04 -4.25 -13.95
CA SER A 128 8.90 -5.71 -14.01
C SER A 128 8.04 -6.18 -15.19
N ASP A 129 7.27 -5.30 -15.85
CA ASP A 129 6.38 -5.62 -16.99
C ASP A 129 5.35 -6.75 -16.71
N ILE A 130 5.21 -7.22 -15.46
CA ILE A 130 4.37 -8.38 -15.14
C ILE A 130 2.88 -8.10 -15.36
N VAL A 131 2.46 -6.85 -15.19
CA VAL A 131 1.07 -6.40 -15.32
C VAL A 131 0.78 -5.84 -16.72
N ASP A 132 1.71 -5.11 -17.32
CA ASP A 132 1.44 -4.39 -18.58
C ASP A 132 1.71 -5.22 -19.83
N LYS A 133 2.75 -6.07 -19.82
CA LYS A 133 3.22 -6.74 -21.02
C LYS A 133 2.38 -7.97 -21.34
N LYS A 134 1.72 -7.93 -22.49
CA LYS A 134 0.99 -9.08 -23.05
C LYS A 134 1.97 -10.13 -23.57
N GLU A 135 1.76 -11.37 -23.16
CA GLU A 135 2.62 -12.49 -23.52
C GLU A 135 1.81 -13.63 -24.16
N ASN A 136 2.51 -14.51 -24.87
CA ASN A 136 1.95 -15.72 -25.44
C ASN A 136 2.84 -16.90 -25.07
N LYS A 137 2.26 -17.91 -24.41
CA LYS A 137 3.01 -19.09 -23.98
C LYS A 137 2.08 -20.26 -23.75
N VAL A 138 2.57 -21.45 -24.09
CA VAL A 138 1.86 -22.71 -23.86
C VAL A 138 2.68 -23.56 -22.90
N TRP A 139 2.01 -24.17 -21.93
CA TRP A 139 2.59 -25.16 -21.04
C TRP A 139 1.85 -26.48 -21.14
N GLU A 140 2.60 -27.58 -21.02
CA GLU A 140 2.08 -28.94 -21.05
C GLU A 140 2.55 -29.73 -19.83
N ASN A 141 1.64 -30.49 -19.21
CA ASN A 141 1.91 -31.31 -18.02
C ASN A 141 2.63 -30.55 -16.89
N VAL A 142 2.19 -29.32 -16.60
CA VAL A 142 2.77 -28.45 -15.57
C VAL A 142 1.87 -28.32 -14.34
N THR A 143 2.43 -27.80 -13.27
CA THR A 143 1.68 -27.45 -12.06
C THR A 143 1.60 -25.93 -11.87
N PHE A 144 0.62 -25.44 -11.12
CA PHE A 144 0.48 -24.02 -10.81
C PHE A 144 1.79 -23.43 -10.24
N LYS A 145 2.41 -24.13 -9.28
CA LYS A 145 3.69 -23.71 -8.69
C LYS A 145 4.82 -23.60 -9.72
N THR A 146 4.82 -24.48 -10.72
CA THR A 146 5.82 -24.45 -11.80
C THR A 146 5.64 -23.22 -12.68
N ILE A 147 4.39 -22.91 -13.08
CA ILE A 147 4.05 -21.73 -13.88
C ILE A 147 4.43 -20.45 -13.10
N LEU A 148 4.05 -20.36 -11.82
CA LEU A 148 4.35 -19.23 -10.96
C LEU A 148 5.85 -18.96 -10.86
N ASN A 149 6.65 -19.99 -10.57
CA ASN A 149 8.10 -19.86 -10.45
C ASN A 149 8.75 -19.48 -11.78
N GLU A 150 8.27 -20.03 -12.90
CA GLU A 150 8.82 -19.72 -14.21
C GLU A 150 8.56 -18.26 -14.61
N ILE A 151 7.35 -17.75 -14.38
CA ILE A 151 6.99 -16.35 -14.60
C ILE A 151 7.82 -15.44 -13.68
N ALA A 152 7.91 -15.78 -12.39
CA ALA A 152 8.67 -15.00 -11.42
C ALA A 152 10.16 -14.89 -11.81
N ASN A 153 10.78 -16.01 -12.23
CA ASN A 153 12.15 -16.02 -12.72
C ASN A 153 12.34 -15.17 -13.99
N LYS A 154 11.41 -15.27 -14.96
CA LYS A 154 11.43 -14.46 -16.18
C LYS A 154 11.40 -12.96 -15.87
N ARG A 155 10.62 -12.57 -14.87
CA ARG A 155 10.37 -11.18 -14.47
C ARG A 155 11.32 -10.67 -13.37
N LYS A 156 12.23 -11.52 -12.88
CA LYS A 156 13.14 -11.24 -11.75
C LYS A 156 12.41 -10.83 -10.46
N ILE A 157 11.21 -11.36 -10.27
CA ILE A 157 10.36 -11.20 -9.08
C ILE A 157 10.55 -12.43 -8.20
N LYS A 158 10.49 -12.28 -6.87
CA LYS A 158 10.57 -13.44 -5.96
C LYS A 158 9.20 -14.12 -5.83
N ALA A 159 9.11 -15.41 -6.11
CA ALA A 159 7.91 -16.20 -5.85
C ALA A 159 7.87 -16.78 -4.44
N ILE A 160 6.73 -16.64 -3.77
CA ILE A 160 6.37 -17.32 -2.51
C ILE A 160 5.07 -18.08 -2.79
N CYS A 161 5.07 -19.38 -2.48
CA CYS A 161 3.97 -20.26 -2.82
C CYS A 161 3.68 -21.16 -1.61
N ASP A 162 2.72 -20.72 -0.82
CA ASP A 162 2.23 -21.34 0.41
C ASP A 162 0.84 -21.92 0.15
N ILE A 163 0.80 -22.98 -0.67
CA ILE A 163 -0.43 -23.66 -1.06
C ILE A 163 -0.33 -25.14 -0.68
N SER A 164 -1.41 -25.69 -0.14
CA SER A 164 -1.53 -27.10 0.18
C SER A 164 -1.85 -27.92 -1.09
N PHE A 165 -2.67 -27.34 -1.97
CA PHE A 165 -3.12 -27.99 -3.19
C PHE A 165 -2.45 -27.38 -4.44
N ASN A 166 -1.50 -28.12 -5.02
CA ASN A 166 -0.85 -27.72 -6.27
C ASN A 166 -1.54 -28.34 -7.50
N ARG A 167 -2.46 -27.58 -8.11
CA ARG A 167 -3.22 -28.00 -9.29
C ARG A 167 -2.31 -28.36 -10.47
N LYS A 168 -2.60 -29.49 -11.12
CA LYS A 168 -1.92 -29.95 -12.34
C LYS A 168 -2.74 -29.61 -13.58
N TYR A 169 -2.07 -29.16 -14.62
CA TYR A 169 -2.66 -28.83 -15.91
C TYR A 169 -2.05 -29.73 -16.99
N LYS A 170 -2.89 -30.48 -17.71
CA LYS A 170 -2.45 -31.27 -18.86
C LYS A 170 -1.93 -30.37 -19.98
N ARG A 171 -2.64 -29.27 -20.23
CA ARG A 171 -2.26 -28.21 -21.16
C ARG A 171 -2.92 -26.91 -20.74
N ILE A 172 -2.17 -25.81 -20.74
CA ILE A 172 -2.68 -24.47 -20.46
C ILE A 172 -1.96 -23.47 -21.35
N GLU A 173 -2.68 -22.44 -21.79
CA GLU A 173 -2.17 -21.42 -22.71
C GLU A 173 -2.43 -20.02 -22.16
N GLN A 174 -1.40 -19.20 -22.21
CA GLN A 174 -1.46 -17.75 -22.08
C GLN A 174 -1.49 -17.17 -23.48
N LYS A 175 -2.55 -16.41 -23.80
CA LYS A 175 -2.74 -15.80 -25.11
C LYS A 175 -3.13 -14.34 -24.97
N LEU A 176 -2.25 -13.44 -25.42
CA LEU A 176 -2.43 -11.99 -25.42
C LEU A 176 -2.88 -11.40 -24.07
N GLN A 177 -2.42 -11.99 -22.98
CA GLN A 177 -2.73 -11.55 -21.61
C GLN A 177 -1.44 -11.33 -20.84
N SER A 178 -1.48 -10.46 -19.83
CA SER A 178 -0.33 -10.22 -18.97
C SER A 178 -0.01 -11.45 -18.13
N ASP A 179 1.21 -11.51 -17.58
CA ASP A 179 1.61 -12.59 -16.70
C ASP A 179 0.82 -12.54 -15.38
N PHE A 180 0.53 -11.34 -14.87
CA PHE A 180 -0.30 -11.15 -13.68
C PHE A 180 -1.75 -11.57 -13.89
N ASP A 181 -2.41 -11.12 -14.96
CA ASP A 181 -3.81 -11.48 -15.25
C ASP A 181 -3.97 -12.99 -15.46
N PHE A 182 -2.98 -13.61 -16.11
CA PHE A 182 -2.97 -15.07 -16.27
C PHE A 182 -2.88 -15.79 -14.94
N LEU A 183 -1.93 -15.40 -14.09
CA LEU A 183 -1.75 -16.01 -12.77
C LEU A 183 -2.97 -15.79 -11.87
N LYS A 184 -3.56 -14.60 -11.92
CA LYS A 184 -4.78 -14.27 -11.19
C LYS A 184 -5.95 -15.16 -11.62
N LYS A 185 -6.14 -15.34 -12.94
CA LYS A 185 -7.15 -16.25 -13.45
C LYS A 185 -6.92 -17.69 -12.97
N LEU A 186 -5.68 -18.18 -13.02
CA LEU A 186 -5.35 -19.52 -12.58
C LEU A 186 -5.53 -19.71 -11.06
N SER A 187 -5.24 -18.68 -10.27
CA SER A 187 -5.40 -18.71 -8.82
C SER A 187 -6.88 -18.72 -8.44
N GLU A 188 -7.70 -17.88 -9.08
CA GLU A 188 -9.17 -17.88 -8.91
C GLU A 188 -9.77 -19.25 -9.26
N GLU A 189 -9.37 -19.87 -10.37
CA GLU A 189 -9.83 -21.21 -10.75
C GLU A 189 -9.42 -22.31 -9.76
N ALA A 190 -8.33 -22.11 -9.03
CA ALA A 190 -7.79 -23.06 -8.06
C ALA A 190 -8.23 -22.77 -6.61
N GLY A 191 -8.93 -21.66 -6.36
CA GLY A 191 -9.29 -21.23 -5.01
C GLY A 191 -8.11 -20.70 -4.19
N ILE A 192 -7.10 -20.15 -4.86
CA ILE A 192 -5.87 -19.62 -4.27
C ILE A 192 -5.88 -18.09 -4.38
N ASN A 193 -5.45 -17.38 -3.34
CA ASN A 193 -5.27 -15.94 -3.36
C ASN A 193 -3.89 -15.57 -3.91
N LEU A 194 -3.82 -14.49 -4.69
CA LEU A 194 -2.60 -14.03 -5.34
C LEU A 194 -2.34 -12.56 -5.05
N LYS A 195 -1.26 -12.26 -4.34
CA LYS A 195 -0.83 -10.90 -4.01
C LYS A 195 0.50 -10.56 -4.68
N LEU A 196 0.60 -9.35 -5.24
CA LEU A 196 1.84 -8.79 -5.79
C LEU A 196 2.27 -7.60 -4.92
N PHE A 197 3.41 -7.74 -4.25
CA PHE A 197 3.87 -6.78 -3.26
C PHE A 197 5.41 -6.78 -3.16
N ASP A 198 6.03 -5.59 -3.16
CA ASP A 198 7.46 -5.41 -2.87
C ASP A 198 8.38 -6.32 -3.70
N ASN A 199 8.16 -6.34 -5.03
CA ASN A 199 8.87 -7.21 -5.97
C ASN A 199 8.80 -8.72 -5.60
N LYS A 200 7.70 -9.12 -4.95
CA LYS A 200 7.36 -10.51 -4.65
C LYS A 200 5.96 -10.82 -5.16
N ILE A 201 5.78 -12.04 -5.65
CA ILE A 201 4.47 -12.61 -5.95
C ILE A 201 4.19 -13.72 -4.93
N ILE A 202 3.06 -13.61 -4.24
CA ILE A 202 2.69 -14.47 -3.12
C ILE A 202 1.38 -15.17 -3.50
N ALA A 203 1.43 -16.48 -3.61
CA ALA A 203 0.26 -17.33 -3.77
C ALA A 203 0.00 -18.08 -2.45
N PHE A 204 -1.19 -17.95 -1.89
CA PHE A 204 -1.53 -18.52 -0.59
C PHE A 204 -3.01 -18.93 -0.47
N GLU A 205 -3.29 -19.86 0.45
CA GLU A 205 -4.63 -20.26 0.83
C GLU A 205 -5.05 -19.53 2.12
N GLU A 206 -6.23 -18.88 2.11
CA GLU A 206 -6.72 -18.08 3.24
C GLU A 206 -6.89 -18.92 4.51
N GLU A 207 -7.41 -20.15 4.38
CA GLU A 207 -7.61 -21.06 5.50
C GLU A 207 -6.31 -21.39 6.28
N GLU A 208 -5.18 -21.49 5.59
CA GLU A 208 -3.89 -21.76 6.24
C GLU A 208 -3.36 -20.54 7.00
N TYR A 209 -3.65 -19.34 6.50
CA TYR A 209 -3.22 -18.09 7.10
C TYR A 209 -4.11 -17.65 8.27
N GLU A 210 -5.43 -17.90 8.22
CA GLU A 210 -6.32 -17.67 9.37
C GLU A 210 -6.02 -18.63 10.54
N LYS A 211 -5.61 -19.87 10.25
CA LYS A 211 -5.20 -20.85 11.27
C LYS A 211 -3.84 -20.50 11.90
N LYS A 212 -2.98 -19.72 11.22
CA LYS A 212 -1.75 -19.18 11.80
C LYS A 212 -2.12 -18.01 12.74
N MET A 213 -2.04 -18.26 14.04
CA MET A 213 -2.26 -17.25 15.08
C MET A 213 -1.59 -15.91 14.74
N LEU A 214 -2.37 -14.82 14.87
CA LEU A 214 -1.91 -13.44 14.85
C LEU A 214 -0.65 -13.27 15.71
N LYS A 215 0.51 -13.06 15.07
CA LYS A 215 1.68 -12.52 15.77
C LYS A 215 1.39 -11.06 16.09
N ARG A 216 0.75 -10.83 17.24
CA ARG A 216 0.71 -9.50 17.86
C ARG A 216 2.13 -9.15 18.26
N PHE A 217 2.81 -8.36 17.43
CA PHE A 217 3.95 -7.60 17.89
C PHE A 217 3.38 -6.54 18.84
N PHE A 218 3.57 -6.76 20.14
CA PHE A 218 3.29 -5.80 21.20
C PHE A 218 4.47 -4.85 21.35
#